data_AF-A0A016W1A5-F1
#
_entry.id   AF-A0A016W1A5-F1
#
_cell.length_a   1.000
_cell.length_b   1.000
_cell.length_c   1.000
_cell.angle_alpha   90.00
_cell.angle_beta   90.00
_cell.angle_gamma   90.00
#
_symmetry.space_group_name_H-M   'P 1'
#
loop_
_entity.id
_entity.type
_entity.pdbx_description
1 polymer ?
#
loop_
_entity_poly.entity_id
_entity_poly.type
_entity_poly.pdbx_seq_one_letter_code
_entity_poly.pdbx_strand_id
1 'polypeptide(L)'
;MCDFQVRVLGNLQRYSIQCVLSLNMFNEKIFLFLYFWFIFVGIATAVDTVNLAYYTRFKSQKLQFIQKFIKPTATEETLMDDFCLFQVNADTVVILKMISGHANEVIACDVVEQMWKNFKKRRASVENDVAYSRRKGSDPEEKAPLFA
;
A
#
# COMPACT_ATOMS: atom_id res chain seq x y z
N MET A 1 -10.18 -28.76 -39.68
CA MET A 1 -11.01 -29.45 -40.70
C MET A 1 -12.38 -29.63 -40.06
N CYS A 2 -13.44 -29.05 -40.62
CA CYS A 2 -14.79 -29.30 -40.13
C CYS A 2 -15.52 -30.14 -41.16
N ASP A 3 -16.07 -31.26 -40.70
CA ASP A 3 -16.84 -32.18 -41.50
C ASP A 3 -18.32 -31.94 -41.25
N PHE A 4 -19.12 -31.87 -42.30
CA PHE A 4 -20.57 -31.80 -42.21
C PHE A 4 -21.21 -32.82 -43.15
N GLN A 5 -22.35 -33.37 -42.73
CA GLN A 5 -23.03 -34.45 -43.43
C GLN A 5 -24.32 -33.91 -44.05
N VAL A 6 -24.48 -34.06 -45.36
CA VAL A 6 -25.69 -33.64 -46.08
C VAL A 6 -26.31 -34.86 -46.75
N ARG A 7 -27.64 -35.01 -46.65
CA ARG A 7 -28.40 -36.09 -47.28
C ARG A 7 -28.94 -35.62 -48.63
N VAL A 8 -28.61 -36.32 -49.71
CA VAL A 8 -29.17 -36.08 -51.05
C VAL A 8 -29.61 -37.42 -51.64
N LEU A 9 -30.87 -37.51 -52.08
CA LEU A 9 -31.48 -38.72 -52.69
C LEU A 9 -31.28 -40.02 -51.86
N GLY A 10 -31.41 -39.94 -50.53
CA GLY A 10 -31.30 -41.12 -49.64
C GLY A 10 -29.87 -41.62 -49.39
N ASN A 11 -28.86 -41.06 -50.06
CA ASN A 11 -27.46 -41.37 -49.82
C ASN A 11 -26.81 -40.30 -48.92
N LEU A 12 -26.07 -40.72 -47.90
CA LEU A 12 -25.39 -39.82 -46.96
C LEU A 12 -23.99 -39.52 -47.47
N GLN A 13 -23.79 -38.35 -48.07
CA GLN A 13 -22.48 -37.95 -48.58
C GLN A 13 -21.80 -36.98 -47.61
N ARG A 14 -20.56 -37.27 -47.25
CA ARG A 14 -19.76 -36.48 -46.31
C ARG A 14 -18.94 -35.45 -47.09
N TYR A 15 -19.04 -34.18 -46.71
CA TYR A 15 -18.21 -33.11 -47.24
C TYR A 15 -17.27 -32.60 -46.14
N SER A 16 -15.99 -32.49 -46.46
CA SER A 16 -14.97 -31.93 -45.57
C SER A 16 -14.54 -30.57 -46.09
N ILE A 17 -14.66 -29.53 -45.26
CA ILE A 17 -14.10 -28.21 -45.56
C ILE A 17 -12.89 -27.97 -44.67
N GLN A 18 -11.85 -27.43 -45.29
CA GLN A 18 -10.74 -26.85 -44.57
C GLN A 18 -11.24 -25.55 -43.94
N CYS A 19 -11.79 -25.65 -42.72
CA CYS A 19 -11.95 -24.49 -41.86
C CYS A 19 -10.54 -23.98 -41.60
N VAL A 20 -10.11 -23.01 -42.41
CA VAL A 20 -9.05 -22.10 -42.03
C VAL A 20 -9.63 -21.42 -40.80
N LEU A 21 -9.23 -21.88 -39.62
CA LEU A 21 -9.58 -21.24 -38.38
C LEU A 21 -8.73 -19.96 -38.34
N SER A 22 -9.10 -19.01 -39.20
CA SER A 22 -8.48 -17.69 -39.33
C SER A 22 -8.46 -16.99 -37.98
N LEU A 23 -9.41 -17.33 -37.10
CA LEU A 23 -9.46 -16.95 -35.70
C LEU A 23 -8.40 -17.61 -34.81
N ASN A 24 -8.00 -18.87 -35.04
CA ASN A 24 -6.99 -19.56 -34.22
C ASN A 24 -5.57 -19.13 -34.56
N MET A 25 -5.28 -18.95 -35.86
CA MET A 25 -3.99 -18.40 -36.26
C MET A 25 -3.86 -16.93 -35.82
N PHE A 26 -4.97 -16.17 -35.81
CA PHE A 26 -5.02 -14.82 -35.26
C PHE A 26 -4.77 -14.81 -33.74
N ASN A 27 -5.43 -15.71 -33.00
CA ASN A 27 -5.19 -15.89 -31.57
C ASN A 27 -3.71 -16.23 -31.27
N GLU A 28 -3.12 -17.14 -32.04
CA GLU A 28 -1.71 -17.54 -31.87
C GLU A 28 -0.75 -16.33 -31.95
N LYS A 29 -0.99 -15.37 -32.85
CA LYS A 29 -0.09 -14.22 -33.01
C LYS A 29 -0.36 -13.10 -32.00
N ILE A 30 -1.61 -12.83 -31.64
CA ILE A 30 -1.94 -11.81 -30.63
C ILE A 30 -1.51 -12.25 -29.22
N PHE A 31 -1.64 -13.53 -28.87
CA PHE A 31 -1.23 -14.02 -27.56
C PHE A 31 0.28 -13.93 -27.37
N LEU A 32 1.08 -14.18 -28.41
CA LEU A 32 2.52 -13.99 -28.34
C LEU A 32 2.89 -12.51 -28.12
N PHE A 33 2.24 -11.58 -28.81
CA PHE A 33 2.47 -10.15 -28.60
C PHE A 33 2.08 -9.71 -27.18
N LEU A 34 0.88 -10.10 -26.72
CA LEU A 34 0.40 -9.80 -25.37
C LEU A 34 1.29 -10.43 -24.29
N TYR A 35 1.82 -11.63 -24.53
CA TYR A 35 2.74 -12.28 -23.60
C TYR A 35 4.00 -11.42 -23.36
N PHE A 36 4.66 -10.97 -24.42
CA PHE A 36 5.83 -10.09 -24.28
C PHE A 36 5.47 -8.74 -23.64
N TRP A 37 4.31 -8.18 -24.01
CA TRP A 37 3.80 -6.95 -23.41
C TRP A 37 3.57 -7.11 -21.89
N PHE A 38 2.93 -8.18 -21.45
CA PHE A 38 2.69 -8.46 -20.03
C PHE A 38 3.99 -8.69 -19.27
N ILE A 39 4.98 -9.36 -19.86
CA ILE A 39 6.31 -9.50 -19.27
C ILE A 39 6.97 -8.12 -19.11
N PHE A 40 6.90 -7.25 -20.13
CA PHE A 40 7.42 -5.89 -20.04
C PHE A 40 6.74 -5.07 -18.94
N VAL A 41 5.40 -5.06 -18.89
CA VAL A 41 4.63 -4.38 -17.84
C VAL A 41 4.92 -4.98 -16.47
N GLY A 42 5.10 -6.30 -16.39
CA GLY A 42 5.47 -7.01 -15.18
C GLY A 42 6.85 -6.57 -14.65
N ILE A 43 7.84 -6.46 -15.54
CA ILE A 43 9.17 -5.95 -15.17
C ILE A 43 9.09 -4.49 -14.72
N ALA A 44 8.38 -3.64 -15.46
CA ALA A 44 8.23 -2.23 -15.08
C ALA A 44 7.58 -2.07 -13.70
N THR A 45 6.51 -2.81 -13.44
CA THR A 45 5.82 -2.82 -12.13
C THR A 45 6.72 -3.36 -11.02
N ALA A 46 7.49 -4.42 -11.30
CA ALA A 46 8.43 -4.98 -10.34
C ALA A 46 9.54 -3.99 -9.98
N VAL A 47 10.09 -3.28 -10.96
CA VAL A 47 11.10 -2.23 -10.74
C VAL A 47 10.54 -1.10 -9.89
N ASP A 48 9.33 -0.62 -10.19
CA ASP A 48 8.67 0.43 -9.39
C ASP A 48 8.43 -0.04 -7.94
N THR A 49 7.95 -1.28 -7.77
CA THR A 49 7.73 -1.87 -6.44
C THR A 49 9.04 -2.00 -5.66
N VAL A 50 10.13 -2.45 -6.30
CA VAL A 50 11.44 -2.58 -5.66
C VAL A 50 12.00 -1.22 -5.28
N ASN A 51 11.90 -0.22 -6.17
CA ASN A 51 12.31 1.14 -5.86
C ASN A 51 11.52 1.69 -4.67
N LEU A 52 10.20 1.57 -4.68
CA LEU A 52 9.34 2.00 -3.58
C LEU A 52 9.69 1.29 -2.27
N ALA A 53 9.93 -0.02 -2.31
CA ALA A 53 10.34 -0.80 -1.16
C ALA A 53 11.71 -0.34 -0.61
N TYR A 54 12.67 -0.08 -1.51
CA TYR A 54 13.99 0.44 -1.14
C TYR A 54 13.89 1.82 -0.48
N TYR A 55 13.17 2.76 -1.10
CA TYR A 55 12.92 4.09 -0.55
C TYR A 55 12.18 4.04 0.80
N THR A 56 11.20 3.16 0.94
CA THR A 56 10.41 3.01 2.18
C THR A 56 11.23 2.38 3.31
N ARG A 57 12.17 1.49 2.98
CA ARG A 57 13.09 0.88 3.97
C ARG A 57 14.18 1.84 4.44
N PHE A 58 14.63 2.77 3.59
CA PHE A 58 15.63 3.77 3.97
C PHE A 58 15.01 4.89 4.82
N LYS A 59 15.14 4.75 6.15
CA LYS A 59 14.67 5.70 7.16
C LYS A 59 15.12 7.15 6.89
N SER A 60 16.33 7.35 6.38
CA SER A 60 16.90 8.68 6.14
C SER A 60 16.14 9.48 5.07
N GLN A 61 15.59 8.83 4.04
CA GLN A 61 14.81 9.50 2.99
C GLN A 61 13.38 9.82 3.47
N LYS A 62 12.79 8.95 4.30
CA LYS A 62 11.52 9.25 5.00
C LYS A 62 11.66 10.48 5.89
N LEU A 63 12.77 10.60 6.62
CA LEU A 63 13.03 11.77 7.47
C LEU A 63 13.15 13.04 6.64
N GLN A 64 13.92 13.04 5.54
CA GLN A 64 14.06 14.22 4.69
C GLN A 64 12.74 14.65 4.03
N PHE A 65 11.91 13.69 3.63
CA PHE A 65 10.58 13.99 3.09
C PHE A 65 9.69 14.65 4.15
N ILE A 66 9.60 14.06 5.35
CA ILE A 66 8.76 14.60 6.45
C ILE A 66 9.30 15.95 6.97
N GLN A 67 10.61 16.11 7.08
CA GLN A 67 11.26 17.37 7.45
C GLN A 67 11.01 18.49 6.42
N LYS A 68 10.71 18.15 5.16
CA LYS A 68 10.29 19.12 4.14
C LYS A 68 8.89 19.69 4.43
N PHE A 69 7.99 18.89 5.00
CA PHE A 69 6.60 19.27 5.28
C PHE A 69 6.40 19.87 6.68
N ILE A 70 7.15 19.40 7.67
CA ILE A 70 7.13 19.93 9.03
C ILE A 70 8.55 20.38 9.34
N LYS A 71 8.77 21.68 9.56
CA LYS A 71 10.01 22.17 10.16
C LYS A 71 9.99 21.84 11.66
N PRO A 72 10.79 20.88 12.15
CA PRO A 72 10.87 20.64 13.57
C PRO A 72 11.57 21.80 14.27
N THR A 73 11.02 22.23 15.40
CA THR A 73 11.75 23.04 16.38
C THR A 73 12.83 22.15 17.01
N ALA A 74 14.05 22.66 17.18
CA ALA A 74 15.25 21.91 17.59
C ALA A 74 15.11 21.07 18.88
N THR A 75 14.08 21.31 19.69
CA THR A 75 13.77 20.57 20.93
C THR A 75 13.00 19.25 20.70
N GLU A 76 12.51 18.99 19.48
CA GLU A 76 11.61 17.85 19.16
C GLU A 76 12.25 16.77 18.26
N GLU A 77 13.55 16.79 18.03
CA GLU A 77 14.23 15.86 17.12
C GLU A 77 14.04 14.38 17.52
N THR A 78 14.15 14.07 18.81
CA THR A 78 13.92 12.69 19.33
C THR A 78 12.46 12.26 19.21
N LEU A 79 11.52 13.21 19.29
CA LEU A 79 10.09 12.97 19.12
C LEU A 79 9.73 12.70 17.65
N MET A 80 10.44 13.35 16.73
CA MET A 80 10.32 13.13 15.29
C MET A 80 10.81 11.75 14.89
N ASP A 81 11.91 11.28 15.47
CA ASP A 81 12.39 9.91 15.24
C ASP A 81 11.37 8.87 15.73
N ASP A 82 10.81 9.05 16.93
CA ASP A 82 9.75 8.18 17.45
C ASP A 82 8.51 8.17 16.54
N PHE A 83 8.11 9.33 16.01
CA PHE A 83 7.00 9.41 15.07
C PHE A 83 7.29 8.68 13.75
N CYS A 84 8.50 8.86 13.21
CA CYS A 84 8.92 8.20 11.97
C CYS A 84 9.03 6.67 12.13
N LEU A 85 9.36 6.19 13.33
CA LEU A 85 9.49 4.77 13.65
C LEU A 85 8.15 4.11 14.01
N PHE A 86 7.26 4.82 14.71
CA PHE A 86 6.08 4.21 15.33
C PHE A 86 4.77 4.53 14.60
N GLN A 87 4.62 5.75 14.08
CA GLN A 87 3.38 6.20 13.44
C GLN A 87 3.42 6.04 11.92
N VAL A 88 4.60 6.25 11.31
CA VAL A 88 4.76 6.21 9.86
C VAL A 88 5.17 4.80 9.44
N ASN A 89 4.20 3.91 9.24
CA ASN A 89 4.44 2.57 8.71
C ASN A 89 4.71 2.61 7.19
N ALA A 90 5.16 1.49 6.63
CA ALA A 90 5.41 1.37 5.19
C ALA A 90 4.15 1.74 4.37
N ASP A 91 2.99 1.24 4.78
CA ASP A 91 1.70 1.52 4.12
C ASP A 91 1.35 3.00 4.12
N THR A 92 1.61 3.71 5.23
CA THR A 92 1.39 5.15 5.34
C THR A 92 2.24 5.94 4.35
N VAL A 93 3.49 5.52 4.11
CA VAL A 93 4.37 6.18 3.14
C VAL A 93 3.85 5.99 1.72
N VAL A 94 3.36 4.79 1.38
CA VAL A 94 2.77 4.51 0.06
C VAL A 94 1.54 5.38 -0.18
N ILE A 95 0.64 5.45 0.80
CA ILE A 95 -0.57 6.29 0.71
C ILE A 95 -0.19 7.76 0.56
N LEU A 96 0.77 8.25 1.35
CA LEU A 96 1.21 9.64 1.27
C LEU A 96 1.85 9.97 -0.08
N LYS A 97 2.63 9.04 -0.65
CA LYS A 97 3.21 9.19 -1.99
C LYS A 97 2.13 9.21 -3.08
N MET A 98 1.13 8.33 -2.97
CA MET A 98 -0.02 8.32 -3.88
C MET A 98 -0.78 9.66 -3.82
N ILE A 99 -1.04 10.17 -2.62
CA ILE A 99 -1.65 11.50 -2.45
C ILE A 99 -0.75 12.55 -3.09
N SER A 100 0.55 12.60 -2.79
CA SER A 100 1.44 13.62 -3.35
C SER A 100 1.53 13.59 -4.90
N GLY A 101 1.43 12.41 -5.50
CA GLY A 101 1.52 12.23 -6.95
C GLY A 101 0.21 12.51 -7.69
N HIS A 102 -0.94 12.25 -7.06
CA HIS A 102 -2.27 12.39 -7.69
C HIS A 102 -3.06 13.62 -7.22
N ALA A 103 -2.90 13.98 -5.95
CA ALA A 103 -3.60 15.06 -5.27
C ALA A 103 -2.54 15.99 -4.67
N ASN A 104 -2.00 16.88 -5.51
CA ASN A 104 -1.13 18.03 -5.25
C ASN A 104 -0.33 18.03 -3.92
N GLU A 105 0.99 18.21 -3.98
CA GLU A 105 1.92 18.12 -2.81
C GLU A 105 1.45 18.87 -1.53
N VAL A 106 0.68 19.95 -1.66
CA VAL A 106 0.07 20.70 -0.55
C VAL A 106 -0.89 19.85 0.30
N ILE A 107 -1.73 19.02 -0.32
CA ILE A 107 -2.70 18.18 0.41
C ILE A 107 -1.98 17.13 1.24
N ALA A 108 -0.90 16.55 0.71
CA ALA A 108 -0.05 15.63 1.45
C ALA A 108 0.56 16.31 2.68
N CYS A 109 0.97 17.58 2.57
CA CYS A 109 1.49 18.36 3.69
C CYS A 109 0.47 18.49 4.83
N ASP A 110 -0.76 18.89 4.51
CA ASP A 110 -1.84 19.07 5.50
C ASP A 110 -2.16 17.75 6.23
N VAL A 111 -2.17 16.64 5.50
CA VAL A 111 -2.38 15.30 6.07
C VAL A 111 -1.27 14.95 7.06
N VAL A 112 -0.01 15.18 6.70
CA VAL A 112 1.13 14.91 7.61
C VAL A 112 1.06 15.78 8.86
N GLU A 113 0.67 17.06 8.72
CA GLU A 113 0.52 17.97 9.85
C GLU A 113 -0.58 17.50 10.82
N GLN A 114 -1.72 17.05 10.29
CA GLN A 114 -2.78 16.48 11.14
C GLN A 114 -2.35 15.18 11.82
N MET A 115 -1.61 14.31 11.12
CA MET A 115 -1.07 13.09 11.73
C MET A 115 -0.11 13.40 12.87
N TRP A 116 0.72 14.43 12.72
CA TRP A 116 1.63 14.91 13.76
C TRP A 116 0.91 15.48 14.99
N LYS A 117 -0.10 16.34 14.78
CA LYS A 117 -0.94 16.88 15.86
C LYS A 117 -1.62 15.75 16.65
N ASN A 118 -2.17 14.76 15.95
CA ASN A 118 -2.82 13.60 16.56
C ASN A 118 -1.84 12.69 17.32
N PHE A 119 -0.59 12.60 16.88
CA PHE A 119 0.45 11.85 17.59
C PHE A 119 0.84 12.53 18.90
N LYS A 120 1.07 13.85 18.89
CA LYS A 120 1.34 14.63 20.11
C LYS A 120 0.21 14.51 21.14
N LYS A 121 -1.05 14.63 20.69
CA LYS A 121 -2.23 14.49 21.55
C LYS A 121 -2.28 13.11 22.22
N ARG A 122 -2.01 12.04 21.47
CA ARG A 122 -1.96 10.67 22.01
C ARG A 122 -0.85 10.49 23.05
N ARG A 123 0.36 10.98 22.76
CA ARG A 123 1.49 10.88 23.69
C ARG A 123 1.23 11.63 25.00
N ALA A 124 0.64 12.83 24.91
CA ALA A 124 0.26 13.61 26.10
C ALA A 124 -0.81 12.91 26.96
N SER A 125 -1.78 12.20 26.35
CA SER A 125 -2.77 11.41 27.10
C SER A 125 -2.10 10.28 27.89
N VAL A 126 -1.23 9.50 27.23
CA VAL A 126 -0.53 8.38 27.88
C VAL A 126 0.34 8.87 29.04
N GLU A 127 1.04 9.99 28.87
CA GLU A 127 1.86 10.58 29.92
C GLU A 127 1.02 11.01 31.14
N ASN A 128 -0.17 11.59 30.90
CA ASN A 128 -1.13 11.93 31.96
C ASN A 128 -1.66 10.69 32.69
N ASP A 129 -1.98 9.61 31.97
CA ASP A 129 -2.50 8.36 32.55
C ASP A 129 -1.44 7.64 33.40
N VAL A 130 -0.17 7.66 32.95
CA VAL A 130 0.98 7.14 33.70
C VAL A 130 1.25 7.99 34.95
N ALA A 131 1.18 9.33 34.83
CA ALA A 131 1.34 10.22 35.97
C ALA A 131 0.22 10.05 37.01
N TYR A 132 -1.02 9.85 36.56
CA TYR A 132 -2.17 9.54 37.43
C TYR A 132 -1.96 8.21 38.16
N SER A 133 -1.56 7.16 37.44
CA SER A 133 -1.30 5.83 38.02
C SER A 133 -0.17 5.86 39.04
N ARG A 134 0.88 6.66 38.80
CA ARG A 134 1.99 6.83 39.75
C ARG A 134 1.55 7.55 41.02
N ARG A 135 0.73 8.61 40.92
CA ARG A 135 0.17 9.30 42.08
C ARG A 135 -0.71 8.37 42.91
N LYS A 136 -1.57 7.58 42.25
CA LYS A 136 -2.45 6.61 42.92
C LYS A 136 -1.66 5.51 43.65
N GLY A 137 -0.53 5.08 43.10
CA GLY A 137 0.36 4.09 43.74
C GLY A 137 1.20 4.62 44.90
N SER A 138 1.30 5.94 45.06
CA SER A 138 2.01 6.59 46.18
C SER A 138 1.11 7.00 47.35
N ASP A 139 -0.22 6.86 47.23
CA ASP A 139 -1.14 7.07 48.35
C ASP A 139 -1.20 5.82 49.25
N PRO A 140 -0.88 5.91 50.56
CA PRO A 140 -0.90 4.79 51.50
C PRO A 140 -2.30 4.24 51.86
N GLU A 141 -3.37 4.61 51.15
CA GLU A 141 -4.74 4.49 51.66
C GLU A 141 -5.65 3.54 50.86
N GLU A 142 -5.16 2.33 50.57
CA GLU A 142 -6.03 1.19 50.23
C GLU A 142 -5.69 -0.03 51.10
N LYS A 143 -5.74 0.17 52.43
CA LYS A 143 -6.05 -0.91 53.38
C LYS A 143 -7.50 -0.74 53.82
N ALA A 144 -8.44 -1.17 52.99
CA ALA A 144 -9.79 -1.40 53.47
C ALA A 144 -9.72 -2.47 54.59
N PRO A 145 -10.32 -2.23 55.77
CA PRO A 145 -10.44 -3.28 56.77
C PRO A 145 -11.39 -4.34 56.21
N LEU A 146 -10.90 -5.57 56.12
CA LEU A 146 -11.74 -6.73 55.89
C LEU A 146 -12.60 -6.91 57.15
N PHE A 147 -13.78 -6.30 57.16
CA PHE A 147 -14.84 -6.65 58.11
C PHE A 147 -15.43 -7.99 57.70
N ALA A 148 -15.12 -9.02 58.50
CA ALA A 148 -15.98 -10.12 58.99
C ALA A 148 -15.12 -11.34 59.33
#